data_AF-A0A6P4XVK7-F1
#
_entry.id   AF-A0A6P4XVK7-F1
#
_cell.length_a   1.000
_cell.length_b   1.000
_cell.length_c   1.000
_cell.angle_alpha   90.00
_cell.angle_beta   90.00
_cell.angle_gamma   90.00
#
_symmetry.space_group_name_H-M   'P 1'
#
loop_
_entity.id
_entity.type
_entity.pdbx_description
1 polymer ?
#
loop_
_entity_poly.entity_id
_entity_poly.type
_entity_poly.pdbx_seq_one_letter_code
_entity_poly.pdbx_strand_id
1 'polypeptide(L)'
;MAASEVVFVVLALFVSVPVKSVVDEELNRFLGDKEGYLRALEQDVLVGYQRHCGTQCSFHRNIYACSSPELEEESVCSQEYGASIFTGTGCATCTNRKLSVSGSYIRTPSREATCTDEVNRDICLSQGLDASFLDNWFKDEREPGVKWQFFASQTGMYRMFPGVAQERCHDYDPRLRAWYVSATTGPKDVVIVIDSSDSMALRPWSSPLTLMELTKEAVNSVLWTLTHLDYVAVVSFATLAHQLTIQNKNTLVQATHDNIQALTQEVKKVEPNGHTNFEAAFRTAFDILRRSEVISRTAGCNKMVLFMTDGEPTRGEREPEQLTQIIRSLNQREDGSKVASIFTYSVGGLADTTITKMIACNEGGVWSEVETAGKASLAEQLSQYYDYYSTLREGQGHVIWTEPYMDAFGAGEVVTAAKAVYNTSTVPQTFLGVVGIDVATSAAQKYTTSKQDLLDTLRSRSSSCPDLRESSLCELEQLRQKVYQQGTVRYENNSAKWCDLSSAQECTFPVTEPCENQSQLYRTCMNHTAVKVDYETTSCCGRYDQLISDLTEEFDNHLCDPPSLHNMKLALSKQTTNTYTAKA
;
A
#
# COMPACT_ATOMS: atom_id res chain seq x y z
N MET A 1 12.14 82.89 -29.26
CA MET A 1 11.62 82.51 -27.94
C MET A 1 10.56 81.44 -28.14
N ALA A 2 10.87 80.19 -27.80
CA ALA A 2 9.96 79.09 -27.43
C ALA A 2 10.79 77.80 -27.54
N ALA A 3 11.34 77.33 -26.42
CA ALA A 3 11.93 76.00 -26.30
C ALA A 3 10.81 75.02 -25.90
N SER A 4 10.76 73.88 -26.57
CA SER A 4 9.83 72.78 -26.33
C SER A 4 10.42 71.85 -25.28
N GLU A 5 9.77 71.70 -24.12
CA GLU A 5 10.06 70.63 -23.16
C GLU A 5 9.23 69.38 -23.52
N VAL A 6 9.91 68.28 -23.76
CA VAL A 6 9.34 66.93 -23.90
C VAL A 6 9.42 66.25 -22.54
N VAL A 7 8.26 66.01 -21.92
CA VAL A 7 8.16 65.21 -20.69
C VAL A 7 8.04 63.74 -21.07
N PHE A 8 9.05 62.94 -20.74
CA PHE A 8 9.00 61.48 -20.80
C PHE A 8 8.20 60.96 -19.60
N VAL A 9 7.01 60.40 -19.84
CA VAL A 9 6.27 59.61 -18.85
C VAL A 9 6.72 58.16 -18.98
N VAL A 10 7.50 57.68 -18.02
CA VAL A 10 7.80 56.25 -17.88
C VAL A 10 6.58 55.56 -17.27
N LEU A 11 5.79 54.88 -18.11
CA LEU A 11 4.70 54.02 -17.66
C LEU A 11 5.32 52.71 -17.15
N ALA A 12 5.50 52.57 -15.83
CA ALA A 12 5.81 51.29 -15.22
C ALA A 12 4.56 50.40 -15.29
N LEU A 13 4.51 49.48 -16.25
CA LEU A 13 3.54 48.40 -16.31
C LEU A 13 3.83 47.41 -15.17
N PHE A 14 3.23 47.63 -14.00
CA PHE A 14 3.10 46.59 -12.99
C PHE A 14 2.07 45.58 -13.48
N VAL A 15 2.54 44.50 -14.11
CA VAL A 15 1.72 43.31 -14.36
C VAL A 15 1.44 42.69 -12.99
N SER A 16 0.23 42.91 -12.47
CA SER A 16 -0.26 42.20 -11.29
C SER A 16 -0.50 40.75 -11.66
N VAL A 17 0.52 39.90 -11.47
CA VAL A 17 0.35 38.45 -11.51
C VAL A 17 -0.63 38.08 -10.38
N PRO A 18 -1.74 37.39 -10.67
CA PRO A 18 -2.70 37.04 -9.64
C PRO A 18 -2.02 36.18 -8.57
N VAL A 19 -2.23 36.49 -7.29
CA VAL A 19 -1.62 35.78 -6.16
C VAL A 19 -1.81 34.26 -6.26
N LYS A 20 -2.96 33.80 -6.79
CA LYS A 20 -3.22 32.38 -7.03
C LYS A 20 -2.20 31.72 -7.99
N SER A 21 -1.81 32.40 -9.09
CA SER A 21 -0.87 31.79 -10.04
C SER A 21 0.56 31.74 -9.51
N VAL A 22 0.94 32.66 -8.61
CA VAL A 22 2.27 32.63 -7.94
C VAL A 22 2.32 31.51 -6.89
N VAL A 23 1.26 31.37 -6.09
CA VAL A 23 1.11 30.31 -5.08
C VAL A 23 1.14 28.92 -5.76
N ASP A 24 0.45 28.76 -6.88
CA ASP A 24 0.48 27.53 -7.67
C ASP A 24 1.89 27.22 -8.21
N GLU A 25 2.67 28.24 -8.59
CA GLU A 25 4.04 28.06 -9.10
C GLU A 25 5.02 27.63 -8.00
N GLU A 26 4.95 28.22 -6.80
CA GLU A 26 5.81 27.85 -5.68
C GLU A 26 5.53 26.43 -5.18
N LEU A 27 4.25 26.05 -5.05
CA LEU A 27 3.89 24.67 -4.70
C LEU A 27 4.40 23.69 -5.76
N ASN A 28 4.21 24.00 -7.04
CA ASN A 28 4.67 23.13 -8.13
C ASN A 28 6.21 22.97 -8.13
N ARG A 29 6.96 24.03 -7.80
CA ARG A 29 8.41 23.96 -7.61
C ARG A 29 8.76 23.08 -6.41
N PHE A 30 8.17 23.33 -5.24
CA PHE A 30 8.41 22.57 -4.02
C PHE A 30 8.16 21.06 -4.23
N LEU A 31 7.02 20.69 -4.82
CA LEU A 31 6.69 19.30 -5.13
C LEU A 31 7.62 18.73 -6.22
N GLY A 32 7.94 19.52 -7.24
CA GLY A 32 8.86 19.15 -8.31
C GLY A 32 10.28 18.84 -7.81
N ASP A 33 10.76 19.56 -6.80
CA ASP A 33 12.05 19.29 -6.18
C ASP A 33 12.05 17.92 -5.48
N LYS A 34 10.96 17.56 -4.79
CA LYS A 34 10.83 16.23 -4.14
C LYS A 34 10.68 15.10 -5.15
N GLU A 35 10.02 15.35 -6.28
CA GLU A 35 10.01 14.41 -7.41
C GLU A 35 11.42 14.22 -8.00
N GLY A 36 12.27 15.25 -7.98
CA GLY A 36 13.68 15.15 -8.33
C GLY A 36 14.46 14.19 -7.43
N TYR A 37 14.24 14.28 -6.11
CA TYR A 37 14.82 13.35 -5.13
C TYR A 37 14.40 11.90 -5.41
N LEU A 38 13.12 11.71 -5.74
CA LEU A 38 12.56 10.39 -6.05
C LEU A 38 13.17 9.77 -7.31
N ARG A 39 13.47 10.57 -8.34
CA ARG A 39 14.15 10.11 -9.55
C ARG A 39 15.58 9.65 -9.28
N ALA A 40 16.29 10.30 -8.35
CA ALA A 40 17.62 9.85 -7.95
C ALA A 40 17.56 8.47 -7.28
N LEU A 41 16.58 8.26 -6.38
CA LEU A 41 16.36 6.95 -5.76
C LEU A 41 16.01 5.86 -6.77
N GLU A 42 15.14 6.15 -7.75
CA GLU A 42 14.81 5.22 -8.84
C GLU A 42 16.08 4.76 -9.57
N GLN A 43 16.96 5.70 -9.95
CA GLN A 43 18.19 5.38 -10.69
C GLN A 43 19.13 4.49 -9.86
N ASP A 44 19.28 4.76 -8.57
CA ASP A 44 20.11 3.95 -7.69
C ASP A 44 19.57 2.52 -7.51
N VAL A 45 18.24 2.36 -7.40
CA VAL A 45 17.60 1.04 -7.44
C VAL A 45 17.94 0.33 -8.75
N LEU A 46 17.76 0.99 -9.90
CA LEU A 46 18.05 0.39 -11.20
C LEU A 46 19.51 -0.05 -11.34
N VAL A 47 20.46 0.80 -10.93
CA VAL A 47 21.89 0.49 -10.96
C VAL A 47 22.22 -0.69 -10.05
N GLY A 48 21.66 -0.72 -8.83
CA GLY A 48 21.84 -1.82 -7.89
C GLY A 48 21.34 -3.15 -8.48
N TYR A 49 20.12 -3.16 -8.98
CA TYR A 49 19.52 -4.37 -9.56
C TYR A 49 20.17 -4.78 -10.88
N GLN A 50 20.64 -3.87 -11.75
CA GLN A 50 21.37 -4.26 -12.97
C GLN A 50 22.73 -4.92 -12.68
N ARG A 51 23.35 -4.62 -11.53
CA ARG A 51 24.62 -5.21 -11.09
C ARG A 51 24.45 -6.48 -10.24
N HIS A 52 23.25 -7.08 -10.23
CA HIS A 52 22.91 -8.16 -9.29
C HIS A 52 23.83 -9.38 -9.35
N CYS A 53 24.34 -9.78 -10.53
CA CYS A 53 25.25 -10.94 -10.65
C CYS A 53 26.74 -10.63 -10.42
N GLY A 54 27.13 -9.36 -10.26
CA GLY A 54 28.53 -8.96 -10.02
C GLY A 54 28.83 -8.53 -8.59
N THR A 55 27.81 -8.45 -7.73
CA THR A 55 27.94 -7.82 -6.40
C THR A 55 28.20 -8.89 -5.33
N GLN A 56 29.44 -8.94 -4.81
CA GLN A 56 29.69 -9.65 -3.55
C GLN A 56 29.05 -8.86 -2.41
N CYS A 57 28.19 -9.51 -1.64
CA CYS A 57 27.34 -8.82 -0.69
C CYS A 57 27.46 -9.36 0.71
N SER A 58 27.72 -8.46 1.66
CA SER A 58 27.59 -8.71 3.08
C SER A 58 26.88 -7.53 3.72
N PHE A 59 26.06 -7.82 4.73
CA PHE A 59 25.44 -6.80 5.57
C PHE A 59 25.38 -7.30 7.00
N HIS A 60 25.40 -6.35 7.93
CA HIS A 60 25.24 -6.66 9.35
C HIS A 60 23.76 -6.74 9.70
N ARG A 61 23.38 -7.59 10.67
CA ARG A 61 21.99 -7.61 11.19
C ARG A 61 21.57 -6.30 11.88
N ASN A 62 22.50 -5.37 12.11
CA ASN A 62 22.25 -4.09 12.79
C ASN A 62 21.50 -3.08 11.90
N ILE A 63 21.31 -3.41 10.62
CA ILE A 63 20.51 -2.58 9.71
C ILE A 63 19.02 -2.87 9.83
N TYR A 64 18.60 -3.87 10.61
CA TYR A 64 17.18 -4.16 10.79
C TYR A 64 16.58 -3.22 11.84
N ALA A 65 15.36 -2.73 11.60
CA ALA A 65 14.64 -1.91 12.57
C ALA A 65 14.37 -2.65 13.90
N CYS A 66 14.34 -3.98 13.90
CA CYS A 66 14.21 -4.81 15.09
C CYS A 66 15.50 -4.91 15.92
N SER A 67 16.65 -4.48 15.37
CA SER A 67 17.92 -4.61 16.05
C SER A 67 18.17 -3.38 16.91
N SER A 68 18.55 -3.63 18.17
CA SER A 68 18.78 -2.61 19.20
C SER A 68 20.25 -2.41 19.63
N PRO A 69 21.31 -2.70 18.85
CA PRO A 69 22.59 -2.07 19.12
C PRO A 69 22.45 -0.59 18.77
N GLU A 70 21.94 0.15 19.74
CA GLU A 70 21.68 1.58 19.71
C GLU A 70 22.92 2.33 19.21
N LEU A 71 22.79 3.07 18.11
CA LEU A 71 22.98 4.53 18.09
C LEU A 71 24.23 5.09 18.81
N GLU A 72 25.34 4.35 18.80
CA GLU A 72 26.56 4.71 19.54
C GLU A 72 27.40 5.76 18.80
N GLU A 73 27.20 5.96 17.50
CA GLU A 73 27.84 7.01 16.72
C GLU A 73 26.81 7.61 15.75
N GLU A 74 26.54 8.93 15.85
CA GLU A 74 25.70 9.72 14.92
C GLU A 74 24.16 9.53 14.95
N SER A 75 23.59 9.49 16.16
CA SER A 75 22.13 9.54 16.31
C SER A 75 21.61 10.93 16.69
N VAL A 76 20.45 11.30 16.14
CA VAL A 76 19.79 12.60 16.39
C VAL A 76 18.44 12.37 17.06
N CYS A 77 18.18 13.09 18.16
CA CYS A 77 16.87 13.13 18.79
C CYS A 77 15.99 14.18 18.09
N SER A 78 14.89 13.78 17.47
CA SER A 78 14.02 14.70 16.72
C SER A 78 12.60 14.78 17.28
N GLN A 79 12.17 16.01 17.58
CA GLN A 79 10.79 16.34 17.97
C GLN A 79 9.79 16.24 16.82
N GLU A 80 10.27 16.26 15.58
CA GLU A 80 9.40 16.31 14.41
C GLU A 80 8.85 14.95 13.97
N TYR A 81 9.31 13.87 14.59
CA TYR A 81 8.92 12.49 14.28
C TYR A 81 8.16 11.83 15.44
N GLY A 82 7.45 12.66 16.21
CA GLY A 82 6.59 12.22 17.30
C GLY A 82 7.36 11.71 18.52
N ALA A 83 6.60 11.28 19.53
CA ALA A 83 7.16 10.65 20.71
C ALA A 83 7.87 9.35 20.32
N SER A 84 8.91 9.01 21.10
CA SER A 84 9.44 7.66 21.06
C SER A 84 8.33 6.68 21.45
N ILE A 85 8.25 5.53 20.77
CA ILE A 85 7.43 4.40 21.26
C ILE A 85 8.05 3.84 22.56
N PHE A 86 9.28 4.27 22.92
CA PHE A 86 9.89 4.03 24.22
C PHE A 86 9.36 4.99 25.29
N THR A 87 8.60 4.46 26.25
CA THR A 87 8.37 5.11 27.54
C THR A 87 8.80 4.16 28.65
N GLY A 88 10.10 4.06 28.90
CA GLY A 88 10.68 3.37 30.05
C GLY A 88 11.63 4.27 30.82
N THR A 89 11.48 4.34 32.15
CA THR A 89 12.39 5.08 33.05
C THR A 89 13.77 4.42 33.07
N GLY A 90 14.73 5.05 32.39
CA GLY A 90 16.12 4.57 32.24
C GLY A 90 16.77 5.02 30.93
N CYS A 91 15.95 5.23 29.89
CA CYS A 91 16.33 5.73 28.56
C CYS A 91 16.37 7.29 28.51
N ALA A 92 17.00 7.93 29.50
CA ALA A 92 16.73 9.33 29.89
C ALA A 92 17.31 10.46 29.00
N THR A 93 17.77 10.23 27.77
CA THR A 93 18.42 11.29 26.96
C THR A 93 17.62 11.78 25.74
N CYS A 94 16.63 11.04 25.26
CA CYS A 94 15.79 11.47 24.14
C CYS A 94 14.30 11.21 24.44
N THR A 95 13.57 12.28 24.76
CA THR A 95 12.10 12.23 24.96
C THR A 95 11.31 12.08 23.67
N ASN A 96 11.95 12.28 22.52
CA ASN A 96 11.37 12.18 21.19
C ASN A 96 11.97 11.01 20.42
N ARG A 97 11.71 10.90 19.11
CA ARG A 97 12.24 9.80 18.32
C ARG A 97 13.74 9.94 18.07
N LYS A 98 14.49 8.87 18.31
CA LYS A 98 15.92 8.80 18.01
C LYS A 98 16.12 8.25 16.60
N LEU A 99 16.83 9.00 15.76
CA LEU A 99 17.05 8.72 14.34
C LEU A 99 18.53 8.43 14.08
N SER A 100 18.82 7.46 13.23
CA SER A 100 20.16 7.17 12.72
C SER A 100 20.37 7.90 11.40
N VAL A 101 21.19 8.95 11.40
CA VAL A 101 21.50 9.69 10.16
C VAL A 101 22.66 9.07 9.39
N SER A 102 23.35 8.09 9.98
CA SER A 102 24.45 7.35 9.36
C SER A 102 24.01 6.29 8.33
N GLY A 103 22.71 5.97 8.23
CA GLY A 103 22.21 5.00 7.25
C GLY A 103 20.73 4.63 7.40
N SER A 104 20.22 3.88 6.42
CA SER A 104 18.84 3.39 6.38
C SER A 104 18.65 2.06 7.11
N TYR A 105 17.44 1.83 7.63
CA TYR A 105 17.05 0.58 8.30
C TYR A 105 16.02 -0.22 7.48
N ILE A 106 16.03 -1.53 7.67
CA ILE A 106 15.22 -2.52 6.97
C ILE A 106 14.07 -3.03 7.86
N ARG A 107 12.91 -3.20 7.25
CA ARG A 107 11.75 -3.93 7.78
C ARG A 107 11.30 -5.00 6.80
N THR A 108 10.59 -5.98 7.33
CA THR A 108 10.00 -7.09 6.58
C THR A 108 8.56 -7.28 7.03
N PRO A 109 7.67 -7.82 6.19
CA PRO A 109 6.25 -7.97 6.51
C PRO A 109 5.97 -9.04 7.58
N SER A 110 6.97 -9.86 7.95
CA SER A 110 6.85 -10.90 8.97
C SER A 110 8.24 -11.31 9.49
N ARG A 111 8.28 -11.99 10.64
CA ARG A 111 9.51 -12.60 11.17
C ARG A 111 10.03 -13.66 10.20
N GLU A 112 9.14 -14.43 9.59
CA GLU A 112 9.41 -15.54 8.69
C GLU A 112 9.99 -15.09 7.33
N ALA A 113 9.56 -13.93 6.82
CA ALA A 113 10.10 -13.35 5.60
C ALA A 113 11.56 -12.89 5.79
N THR A 114 11.94 -12.60 7.04
CA THR A 114 13.28 -12.12 7.38
C THR A 114 14.32 -13.16 7.01
N CYS A 115 15.34 -12.71 6.27
CA CYS A 115 16.46 -13.53 5.86
C CYS A 115 16.17 -14.69 4.91
N THR A 116 15.04 -14.65 4.18
CA THR A 116 14.85 -15.47 2.98
C THR A 116 15.81 -15.03 1.87
N ASP A 117 16.14 -15.92 0.93
CA ASP A 117 17.09 -15.62 -0.15
C ASP A 117 16.61 -14.45 -1.01
N GLU A 118 15.30 -14.38 -1.28
CA GLU A 118 14.66 -13.31 -2.05
C GLU A 118 14.77 -11.96 -1.34
N VAL A 119 14.51 -11.93 -0.02
CA VAL A 119 14.62 -10.71 0.80
C VAL A 119 16.08 -10.30 0.97
N ASN A 120 17.00 -11.25 1.21
CA ASN A 120 18.43 -10.96 1.35
C ASN A 120 19.01 -10.36 0.08
N ARG A 121 18.56 -10.82 -1.09
CA ARG A 121 18.90 -10.21 -2.37
C ARG A 121 18.43 -8.77 -2.42
N ASP A 122 17.17 -8.48 -2.09
CA ASP A 122 16.65 -7.10 -2.13
C ASP A 122 17.39 -6.18 -1.14
N ILE A 123 17.70 -6.67 0.07
CA ILE A 123 18.50 -5.94 1.06
C ILE A 123 19.85 -5.58 0.47
N CYS A 124 20.50 -6.54 -0.18
CA CYS A 124 21.79 -6.35 -0.82
C CYS A 124 21.74 -5.27 -1.92
N LEU A 125 20.82 -5.43 -2.88
CA LEU A 125 20.75 -4.58 -4.07
C LEU A 125 20.33 -3.14 -3.73
N SER A 126 19.64 -2.97 -2.61
CA SER A 126 19.22 -1.65 -2.10
C SER A 126 20.29 -0.92 -1.29
N GLN A 127 21.47 -1.52 -1.02
CA GLN A 127 22.54 -0.88 -0.21
C GLN A 127 23.04 0.44 -0.79
N GLY A 128 23.03 0.60 -2.12
CA GLY A 128 23.48 1.82 -2.78
C GLY A 128 22.63 3.06 -2.44
N LEU A 129 21.40 2.88 -1.94
CA LEU A 129 20.45 3.98 -1.72
C LEU A 129 20.87 4.95 -0.62
N ASP A 130 21.71 4.52 0.35
CA ASP A 130 22.12 5.39 1.46
C ASP A 130 22.82 6.67 0.99
N ALA A 131 23.55 6.61 -0.13
CA ALA A 131 24.20 7.78 -0.71
C ALA A 131 23.19 8.81 -1.22
N SER A 132 22.17 8.38 -1.99
CA SER A 132 21.10 9.28 -2.45
C SER A 132 20.19 9.73 -1.32
N PHE A 133 19.92 8.89 -0.33
CA PHE A 133 19.16 9.30 0.86
C PHE A 133 19.85 10.44 1.60
N LEU A 134 21.16 10.35 1.81
CA LEU A 134 21.97 11.39 2.44
C LEU A 134 22.03 12.67 1.59
N ASP A 135 22.27 12.55 0.29
CA ASP A 135 22.32 13.70 -0.62
C ASP A 135 20.97 14.44 -0.66
N ASN A 136 19.87 13.71 -0.74
CA ASN A 136 18.52 14.27 -0.65
C ASN A 136 18.27 14.94 0.72
N TRP A 137 18.74 14.33 1.82
CA TRP A 137 18.62 14.90 3.16
C TRP A 137 19.29 16.27 3.27
N PHE A 138 20.54 16.40 2.78
CA PHE A 138 21.25 17.69 2.78
C PHE A 138 20.63 18.71 1.82
N LYS A 139 20.12 18.27 0.67
CA LYS A 139 19.40 19.16 -0.26
C LYS A 139 18.11 19.69 0.37
N ASP A 140 17.41 18.88 1.15
CA ASP A 140 16.16 19.25 1.80
C ASP A 140 16.34 20.35 2.86
N GLU A 141 17.53 20.51 3.45
CA GLU A 141 17.83 21.59 4.41
C GLU A 141 17.56 23.00 3.85
N ARG A 142 17.60 23.18 2.52
CA ARG A 142 17.31 24.46 1.86
C ARG A 142 15.82 24.80 1.85
N GLU A 143 14.96 23.81 1.70
CA GLU A 143 13.51 23.96 1.69
C GLU A 143 12.84 22.75 2.39
N PRO A 144 12.88 22.72 3.73
CA PRO A 144 12.58 21.52 4.50
C PRO A 144 11.14 21.05 4.38
N GLY A 145 10.98 19.74 4.20
CA GLY A 145 9.67 19.10 4.19
C GLY A 145 9.72 17.58 4.15
N VAL A 146 10.84 16.98 3.75
CA VAL A 146 11.00 15.53 3.72
C VAL A 146 11.04 14.98 5.14
N LYS A 147 10.27 13.91 5.36
CA LYS A 147 10.25 13.14 6.61
C LYS A 147 10.94 11.81 6.42
N TRP A 148 10.39 10.97 5.56
CA TRP A 148 10.93 9.66 5.27
C TRP A 148 11.30 9.56 3.80
N GLN A 149 12.38 8.83 3.52
CA GLN A 149 12.72 8.38 2.18
C GLN A 149 12.84 6.87 2.23
N PHE A 150 12.34 6.16 1.22
CA PHE A 150 12.28 4.71 1.29
C PHE A 150 12.21 4.01 -0.05
N PHE A 151 12.55 2.73 -0.02
CA PHE A 151 12.34 1.76 -1.09
C PHE A 151 11.63 0.53 -0.51
N ALA A 152 10.52 0.15 -1.14
CA ALA A 152 9.82 -1.11 -0.88
C ALA A 152 9.93 -2.05 -2.07
N SER A 153 10.49 -3.22 -1.89
CA SER A 153 10.57 -4.24 -2.93
C SER A 153 9.27 -5.05 -3.05
N GLN A 154 9.17 -5.88 -4.08
CA GLN A 154 8.07 -6.84 -4.23
C GLN A 154 8.03 -7.93 -3.16
N THR A 155 9.16 -8.21 -2.50
CA THR A 155 9.21 -9.19 -1.41
C THR A 155 8.68 -8.62 -0.10
N GLY A 156 8.28 -7.35 -0.06
CA GLY A 156 7.85 -6.65 1.14
C GLY A 156 9.01 -6.07 1.97
N MET A 157 10.25 -6.27 1.54
CA MET A 157 11.41 -5.60 2.15
C MET A 157 11.24 -4.09 2.04
N TYR A 158 11.37 -3.40 3.17
CA TYR A 158 11.18 -1.96 3.26
C TYR A 158 12.41 -1.29 3.88
N ARG A 159 13.18 -0.59 3.06
CA ARG A 159 14.35 0.20 3.48
C ARG A 159 13.96 1.65 3.66
N MET A 160 14.22 2.23 4.82
CA MET A 160 13.81 3.58 5.19
C MET A 160 14.98 4.39 5.76
N PHE A 161 15.07 5.65 5.33
CA PHE A 161 15.99 6.65 5.85
C PHE A 161 15.25 7.89 6.39
N PRO A 162 15.72 8.51 7.49
CA PRO A 162 16.79 8.03 8.38
C PRO A 162 16.41 6.73 9.09
N GLY A 163 17.40 5.95 9.51
CA GLY A 163 17.17 4.67 10.20
C GLY A 163 16.46 4.89 11.54
N VAL A 164 15.45 4.06 11.83
CA VAL A 164 14.76 4.10 13.13
C VAL A 164 14.46 2.68 13.62
N ALA A 165 14.89 2.39 14.85
CA ALA A 165 14.61 1.13 15.52
C ALA A 165 13.19 1.11 16.12
N GLN A 166 12.54 -0.04 16.10
CA GLN A 166 11.17 -0.24 16.60
C GLN A 166 10.94 -1.66 17.12
N GLU A 167 10.10 -1.78 18.16
CA GLU A 167 9.64 -3.04 18.73
C GLU A 167 8.83 -3.88 17.73
N ARG A 168 7.86 -3.23 17.10
CA ARG A 168 7.02 -3.82 16.06
C ARG A 168 7.62 -3.45 14.71
N CYS A 169 8.50 -4.33 14.26
CA CYS A 169 9.26 -4.18 13.02
C CYS A 169 8.82 -5.16 11.92
N HIS A 170 7.86 -6.03 12.24
CA HIS A 170 7.34 -7.11 11.38
C HIS A 170 5.83 -7.02 11.12
N ASP A 171 5.16 -5.93 11.50
CA ASP A 171 3.71 -5.71 11.32
C ASP A 171 3.39 -4.66 10.24
N TYR A 172 4.43 -4.19 9.53
CA TYR A 172 4.31 -3.24 8.45
C TYR A 172 4.62 -3.90 7.11
N ASP A 173 3.58 -4.15 6.31
CA ASP A 173 3.73 -4.49 4.89
C ASP A 173 3.57 -3.24 4.02
N PRO A 174 4.61 -2.81 3.27
CA PRO A 174 4.50 -1.68 2.36
C PRO A 174 3.59 -1.97 1.15
N ARG A 175 3.42 -3.24 0.75
CA ARG A 175 2.68 -3.62 -0.46
C ARG A 175 1.18 -3.41 -0.30
N LEU A 176 0.71 -3.39 0.94
CA LEU A 176 -0.68 -3.11 1.32
C LEU A 176 -0.94 -1.61 1.56
N ARG A 177 -0.03 -0.73 1.15
CA ARG A 177 -0.17 0.73 1.36
C ARG A 177 -0.64 1.42 0.10
N ALA A 178 -1.46 2.45 0.29
CA ALA A 178 -2.04 3.21 -0.80
C ALA A 178 -0.99 3.82 -1.76
N TRP A 179 0.13 4.32 -1.23
CA TRP A 179 1.22 4.84 -2.05
C TRP A 179 1.88 3.75 -2.92
N TYR A 180 2.00 2.51 -2.42
CA TYR A 180 2.59 1.40 -3.18
C TYR A 180 1.66 0.97 -4.30
N VAL A 181 0.39 0.70 -3.95
CA VAL A 181 -0.64 0.25 -4.90
C VAL A 181 -0.94 1.31 -5.95
N SER A 182 -1.03 2.58 -5.57
CA SER A 182 -1.28 3.67 -6.53
C SER A 182 -0.09 3.85 -7.49
N ALA A 183 1.15 3.73 -7.01
CA ALA A 183 2.33 3.85 -7.86
C ALA A 183 2.43 2.73 -8.90
N THR A 184 2.01 1.51 -8.56
CA THR A 184 2.03 0.35 -9.46
C THR A 184 0.87 0.37 -10.45
N THR A 185 -0.35 0.58 -9.96
CA THR A 185 -1.59 0.45 -10.76
C THR A 185 -2.04 1.71 -11.48
N GLY A 186 -1.60 2.89 -11.01
CA GLY A 186 -2.15 4.18 -11.44
C GLY A 186 -3.61 4.40 -11.00
N PRO A 187 -4.24 5.48 -11.50
CA PRO A 187 -5.67 5.74 -11.29
C PRO A 187 -6.53 4.58 -11.82
N LYS A 188 -7.56 4.17 -11.08
CA LYS A 188 -8.43 3.05 -11.49
C LYS A 188 -9.87 3.13 -10.95
N ASP A 189 -10.77 2.43 -11.62
CA ASP A 189 -12.14 2.18 -11.18
C ASP A 189 -12.26 0.75 -10.65
N VAL A 190 -12.74 0.58 -9.41
CA VAL A 190 -12.86 -0.72 -8.74
C VAL A 190 -14.32 -0.99 -8.35
N VAL A 191 -14.89 -2.10 -8.80
CA VAL A 191 -16.14 -2.63 -8.25
C VAL A 191 -15.83 -3.87 -7.43
N ILE A 192 -16.01 -3.78 -6.12
CA ILE A 192 -15.84 -4.89 -5.20
C ILE A 192 -17.19 -5.59 -5.05
N VAL A 193 -17.26 -6.88 -5.30
CA VAL A 193 -18.49 -7.68 -5.29
C VAL A 193 -18.35 -8.76 -4.21
N ILE A 194 -19.17 -8.66 -3.18
CA ILE A 194 -19.12 -9.46 -1.95
C ILE A 194 -20.32 -10.40 -1.92
N ASP A 195 -20.05 -11.70 -1.87
CA ASP A 195 -21.07 -12.70 -1.55
C ASP A 195 -21.53 -12.52 -0.10
N SER A 196 -22.84 -12.40 0.08
CA SER A 196 -23.51 -12.33 1.38
C SER A 196 -24.59 -13.40 1.51
N SER A 197 -24.44 -14.53 0.82
CA SER A 197 -25.29 -15.70 0.98
C SER A 197 -25.08 -16.39 2.34
N ASP A 198 -26.01 -17.28 2.73
CA ASP A 198 -25.99 -17.95 4.04
C ASP A 198 -24.70 -18.74 4.32
N SER A 199 -24.02 -19.27 3.29
CA SER A 199 -22.77 -20.03 3.44
C SER A 199 -21.63 -19.19 4.01
N MET A 200 -21.65 -17.88 3.77
CA MET A 200 -20.63 -16.95 4.29
C MET A 200 -20.66 -16.82 5.83
N ALA A 201 -21.72 -17.30 6.49
CA ALA A 201 -21.76 -17.41 7.96
C ALA A 201 -20.92 -18.56 8.52
N LEU A 202 -20.43 -19.46 7.66
CA LEU A 202 -19.62 -20.60 8.09
C LEU A 202 -18.29 -20.15 8.68
N ARG A 203 -17.84 -20.90 9.69
CA ARG A 203 -16.54 -20.72 10.34
C ARG A 203 -15.60 -21.83 9.92
N PRO A 204 -14.51 -21.54 9.19
CA PRO A 204 -13.47 -22.52 8.91
C PRO A 204 -12.85 -23.06 10.19
N TRP A 205 -12.53 -24.35 10.25
CA TRP A 205 -11.86 -24.95 11.42
C TRP A 205 -10.49 -24.29 11.73
N SER A 206 -9.82 -23.76 10.70
CA SER A 206 -8.50 -23.13 10.81
C SER A 206 -8.52 -21.66 11.22
N SER A 207 -9.69 -21.05 11.41
CA SER A 207 -9.84 -19.61 11.68
C SER A 207 -10.82 -19.34 12.83
N PRO A 208 -10.54 -18.37 13.73
CA PRO A 208 -11.52 -17.92 14.71
C PRO A 208 -12.65 -17.09 14.08
N LEU A 209 -12.48 -16.62 12.84
CA LEU A 209 -13.41 -15.75 12.10
C LEU A 209 -14.27 -16.55 11.12
N THR A 210 -15.49 -16.09 10.87
CA THR A 210 -16.36 -16.55 9.78
C THR A 210 -15.82 -16.14 8.41
N LEU A 211 -16.28 -16.78 7.34
CA LEU A 211 -15.92 -16.42 5.96
C LEU A 211 -16.32 -14.98 5.62
N MET A 212 -17.48 -14.52 6.11
CA MET A 212 -17.92 -13.13 6.01
C MET A 212 -17.00 -12.17 6.76
N GLU A 213 -16.60 -12.48 7.99
CA GLU A 213 -15.65 -11.63 8.75
C GLU A 213 -14.30 -11.51 8.05
N LEU A 214 -13.76 -12.62 7.54
CA LEU A 214 -12.55 -12.61 6.72
C LEU A 214 -12.74 -11.72 5.49
N THR A 215 -13.83 -11.91 4.74
CA THR A 215 -14.15 -11.11 3.54
C THR A 215 -14.27 -9.62 3.86
N LYS A 216 -14.87 -9.25 5.00
CA LYS A 216 -14.94 -7.85 5.45
C LYS A 216 -13.53 -7.28 5.72
N GLU A 217 -12.63 -8.03 6.35
CA GLU A 217 -11.23 -7.61 6.56
C GLU A 217 -10.46 -7.44 5.25
N ALA A 218 -10.68 -8.35 4.30
CA ALA A 218 -10.20 -8.32 2.92
C ALA A 218 -10.54 -7.00 2.23
N VAL A 219 -11.84 -6.74 2.18
CA VAL A 219 -12.43 -5.59 1.49
C VAL A 219 -11.97 -4.31 2.15
N ASN A 220 -11.95 -4.27 3.49
CA ASN A 220 -11.43 -3.12 4.21
C ASN A 220 -9.96 -2.85 3.82
N SER A 221 -9.13 -3.88 3.74
CA SER A 221 -7.73 -3.72 3.34
C SER A 221 -7.61 -3.15 1.92
N VAL A 222 -8.38 -3.66 0.95
CA VAL A 222 -8.40 -3.13 -0.42
C VAL A 222 -8.89 -1.68 -0.46
N LEU A 223 -9.97 -1.36 0.25
CA LEU A 223 -10.50 0.01 0.31
C LEU A 223 -9.43 1.00 0.82
N TRP A 224 -8.63 0.61 1.82
CA TRP A 224 -7.53 1.42 2.35
C TRP A 224 -6.28 1.49 1.45
N THR A 225 -6.21 0.69 0.37
CA THR A 225 -5.19 0.84 -0.67
C THR A 225 -5.57 1.85 -1.76
N LEU A 226 -6.83 2.27 -1.81
CA LEU A 226 -7.30 3.23 -2.79
C LEU A 226 -6.94 4.66 -2.39
N THR A 227 -6.77 5.50 -3.39
CA THR A 227 -6.44 6.92 -3.25
C THR A 227 -7.49 7.78 -3.92
N HIS A 228 -7.45 9.09 -3.72
CA HIS A 228 -8.32 10.06 -4.43
C HIS A 228 -8.22 10.08 -5.95
N LEU A 229 -7.25 9.37 -6.53
CA LEU A 229 -7.15 9.15 -7.97
C LEU A 229 -8.14 8.06 -8.44
N ASP A 230 -8.60 7.23 -7.50
CA ASP A 230 -9.40 6.05 -7.76
C ASP A 230 -10.89 6.31 -7.54
N TYR A 231 -11.71 5.50 -8.17
CA TYR A 231 -13.15 5.44 -7.97
C TYR A 231 -13.58 4.03 -7.58
N VAL A 232 -14.52 3.91 -6.64
CA VAL A 232 -14.91 2.62 -6.09
C VAL A 232 -16.42 2.49 -5.90
N ALA A 233 -16.92 1.27 -6.04
CA ALA A 233 -18.22 0.86 -5.53
C ALA A 233 -18.11 -0.51 -4.88
N VAL A 234 -18.97 -0.78 -3.90
CA VAL A 234 -19.09 -2.09 -3.26
C VAL A 234 -20.50 -2.63 -3.52
N VAL A 235 -20.60 -3.86 -3.99
CA VAL A 235 -21.84 -4.58 -4.27
C VAL A 235 -21.92 -5.74 -3.29
N SER A 236 -23.03 -5.87 -2.58
CA SER A 236 -23.38 -7.07 -1.81
C SER A 236 -24.41 -7.86 -2.61
N PHE A 237 -24.20 -9.17 -2.73
CA PHE A 237 -25.12 -10.04 -3.43
C PHE A 237 -25.44 -11.31 -2.66
N ALA A 238 -26.70 -11.70 -2.75
CA ALA A 238 -27.20 -13.00 -2.33
C ALA A 238 -28.22 -13.46 -3.38
N THR A 239 -29.50 -13.62 -3.01
CA THR A 239 -30.59 -13.84 -3.99
C THR A 239 -30.72 -12.66 -4.97
N LEU A 240 -30.52 -11.45 -4.46
CA LEU A 240 -30.49 -10.18 -5.20
C LEU A 240 -29.13 -9.51 -4.98
N ALA A 241 -28.75 -8.63 -5.90
CA ALA A 241 -27.53 -7.83 -5.79
C ALA A 241 -27.87 -6.34 -5.67
N HIS A 242 -27.13 -5.62 -4.84
CA HIS A 242 -27.31 -4.18 -4.65
C HIS A 242 -25.99 -3.50 -4.28
N GLN A 243 -25.86 -2.23 -4.66
CA GLN A 243 -24.72 -1.41 -4.25
C GLN A 243 -24.88 -1.00 -2.78
N LEU A 244 -23.81 -1.10 -1.99
CA LEU A 244 -23.70 -0.43 -0.70
C LEU A 244 -23.52 1.06 -0.96
N THR A 245 -24.60 1.82 -0.83
CA THR A 245 -24.61 3.23 -1.19
C THR A 245 -24.12 4.11 -0.06
N ILE A 246 -23.16 4.97 -0.35
CA ILE A 246 -22.91 6.18 0.45
C ILE A 246 -23.46 7.39 -0.31
N GLN A 247 -23.97 8.38 0.42
CA GLN A 247 -24.52 9.62 -0.17
C GLN A 247 -25.63 9.37 -1.23
N ASN A 248 -26.37 8.26 -1.13
CA ASN A 248 -27.43 7.84 -2.08
C ASN A 248 -26.98 7.75 -3.55
N LYS A 249 -25.71 7.41 -3.80
CA LYS A 249 -25.16 7.26 -5.15
C LYS A 249 -25.17 5.79 -5.59
N ASN A 250 -25.84 5.50 -6.71
CA ASN A 250 -25.80 4.20 -7.39
C ASN A 250 -24.78 4.19 -8.54
N THR A 251 -23.60 4.74 -8.28
CA THR A 251 -22.48 4.87 -9.22
C THR A 251 -21.18 4.67 -8.44
N LEU A 252 -20.04 4.61 -9.11
CA LEU A 252 -18.76 4.76 -8.44
C LEU A 252 -18.72 6.09 -7.66
N VAL A 253 -18.00 6.06 -6.55
CA VAL A 253 -17.65 7.21 -5.73
C VAL A 253 -16.14 7.39 -5.73
N GLN A 254 -15.66 8.63 -5.68
CA GLN A 254 -14.24 8.88 -5.56
C GLN A 254 -13.71 8.33 -4.23
N ALA A 255 -12.59 7.64 -4.25
CA ALA A 255 -11.98 7.02 -3.08
C ALA A 255 -11.20 8.02 -2.20
N THR A 256 -11.86 9.11 -1.79
CA THR A 256 -11.33 10.00 -0.75
C THR A 256 -11.35 9.29 0.60
N HIS A 257 -10.48 9.69 1.52
CA HIS A 257 -10.43 9.12 2.88
C HIS A 257 -11.81 9.04 3.56
N ASP A 258 -12.61 10.11 3.46
CA ASP A 258 -13.96 10.16 4.05
C ASP A 258 -14.93 9.17 3.40
N ASN A 259 -14.87 9.02 2.07
CA ASN A 259 -15.74 8.07 1.35
C ASN A 259 -15.32 6.62 1.63
N ILE A 260 -14.01 6.36 1.71
CA ILE A 260 -13.47 5.05 2.11
C ILE A 260 -13.92 4.71 3.53
N GLN A 261 -13.78 5.63 4.48
CA GLN A 261 -14.25 5.42 5.85
C GLN A 261 -15.75 5.14 5.90
N ALA A 262 -16.57 5.88 5.15
CA ALA A 262 -18.02 5.65 5.07
C ALA A 262 -18.36 4.28 4.46
N LEU A 263 -17.70 3.89 3.36
CA LEU A 263 -17.89 2.57 2.73
C LEU A 263 -17.48 1.44 3.67
N THR A 264 -16.37 1.58 4.40
CA THR A 264 -15.96 0.60 5.43
C THR A 264 -17.05 0.40 6.47
N GLN A 265 -17.79 1.45 6.88
CA GLN A 265 -18.90 1.29 7.81
C GLN A 265 -20.10 0.57 7.17
N GLU A 266 -20.38 0.77 5.89
CA GLU A 266 -21.43 0.01 5.20
C GLU A 266 -21.05 -1.46 5.02
N VAL A 267 -19.78 -1.76 4.67
CA VAL A 267 -19.27 -3.14 4.56
C VAL A 267 -19.41 -3.90 5.88
N LYS A 268 -19.18 -3.24 7.03
CA LYS A 268 -19.34 -3.86 8.35
C LYS A 268 -20.76 -4.35 8.63
N LYS A 269 -21.78 -3.72 8.04
CA LYS A 269 -23.21 -4.05 8.24
C LYS A 269 -23.70 -5.20 7.36
N VAL A 270 -22.90 -5.67 6.40
CA VAL A 270 -23.29 -6.76 5.51
C VAL A 270 -23.41 -8.04 6.33
N GLU A 271 -24.58 -8.65 6.35
CA GLU A 271 -24.80 -9.91 7.06
C GLU A 271 -25.14 -11.03 6.08
N PRO A 272 -24.66 -12.28 6.32
CA PRO A 272 -25.02 -13.43 5.51
C PRO A 272 -26.53 -13.68 5.55
N ASN A 273 -27.17 -13.72 4.38
CA ASN A 273 -28.57 -14.08 4.23
C ASN A 273 -28.91 -14.51 2.81
N GLY A 274 -29.56 -15.67 2.67
CA GLY A 274 -30.23 -16.10 1.46
C GLY A 274 -29.35 -16.91 0.52
N HIS A 275 -29.74 -16.92 -0.77
CA HIS A 275 -29.11 -17.72 -1.81
C HIS A 275 -27.95 -17.00 -2.49
N THR A 276 -27.41 -17.58 -3.55
CA THR A 276 -26.21 -17.11 -4.25
C THR A 276 -26.54 -16.91 -5.73
N ASN A 277 -26.49 -15.66 -6.23
CA ASN A 277 -26.86 -15.31 -7.61
C ASN A 277 -25.76 -14.50 -8.30
N PHE A 278 -24.86 -15.20 -9.00
CA PHE A 278 -23.71 -14.59 -9.67
C PHE A 278 -24.14 -13.68 -10.83
N GLU A 279 -25.16 -14.09 -11.59
CA GLU A 279 -25.67 -13.29 -12.71
C GLU A 279 -26.14 -11.90 -12.22
N ALA A 280 -26.93 -11.84 -11.14
CA ALA A 280 -27.39 -10.57 -10.58
C ALA A 280 -26.22 -9.69 -10.11
N ALA A 281 -25.19 -10.32 -9.52
CA ALA A 281 -24.00 -9.64 -9.05
C ALA A 281 -23.24 -8.96 -10.20
N PHE A 282 -22.95 -9.69 -11.28
CA PHE A 282 -22.23 -9.15 -12.44
C PHE A 282 -23.07 -8.12 -13.21
N ARG A 283 -24.37 -8.33 -13.38
CA ARG A 283 -25.25 -7.30 -13.99
C ARG A 283 -25.19 -5.99 -13.21
N THR A 284 -25.29 -6.06 -11.88
CA THR A 284 -25.20 -4.87 -11.01
C THR A 284 -23.84 -4.19 -11.11
N ALA A 285 -22.75 -4.95 -11.11
CA ALA A 285 -21.40 -4.42 -11.23
C ALA A 285 -21.18 -3.67 -12.56
N PHE A 286 -21.56 -4.28 -13.69
CA PHE A 286 -21.43 -3.64 -15.01
C PHE A 286 -22.38 -2.47 -15.19
N ASP A 287 -23.58 -2.49 -14.61
CA ASP A 287 -24.50 -1.36 -14.63
C ASP A 287 -23.98 -0.16 -13.82
N ILE A 288 -23.25 -0.40 -12.73
CA ILE A 288 -22.54 0.65 -12.00
C ILE A 288 -21.45 1.27 -12.86
N LEU A 289 -20.57 0.45 -13.48
CA LEU A 289 -19.49 0.92 -14.34
C LEU A 289 -20.01 1.78 -15.50
N ARG A 290 -21.03 1.29 -16.22
CA ARG A 290 -21.62 2.02 -17.36
C ARG A 290 -22.27 3.33 -16.94
N ARG A 291 -23.08 3.33 -15.87
CA ARG A 291 -23.71 4.57 -15.38
C ARG A 291 -22.68 5.59 -14.92
N SER A 292 -21.61 5.14 -14.27
CA SER A 292 -20.50 5.99 -13.86
C SER A 292 -19.81 6.67 -15.02
N GLU A 293 -19.57 5.94 -16.11
CA GLU A 293 -18.95 6.47 -17.33
C GLU A 293 -19.80 7.58 -17.96
N VAL A 294 -21.13 7.38 -18.05
CA VAL A 294 -22.08 8.38 -18.60
C VAL A 294 -22.05 9.71 -17.84
N ILE A 295 -21.81 9.68 -16.52
CA ILE A 295 -21.78 10.88 -15.69
C ILE A 295 -20.36 11.34 -15.31
N SER A 296 -19.34 10.78 -15.97
CA SER A 296 -17.93 11.08 -15.72
C SER A 296 -17.47 10.89 -14.27
N ARG A 297 -18.02 9.88 -13.57
CA ARG A 297 -17.53 9.41 -12.26
C ARG A 297 -16.64 8.19 -12.43
N THR A 298 -15.46 8.44 -12.96
CA THR A 298 -14.46 7.45 -13.33
C THR A 298 -13.08 8.09 -13.28
N ALA A 299 -12.06 7.30 -12.99
CA ALA A 299 -10.65 7.68 -13.16
C ALA A 299 -10.27 7.85 -14.64
N GLY A 300 -11.07 7.28 -15.56
CA GLY A 300 -10.80 7.31 -17.00
C GLY A 300 -9.70 6.36 -17.47
N CYS A 301 -9.13 5.56 -16.54
CA CYS A 301 -8.06 4.61 -16.80
C CYS A 301 -8.57 3.16 -16.68
N ASN A 302 -7.90 2.33 -15.87
CA ASN A 302 -8.19 0.91 -15.74
C ASN A 302 -9.46 0.66 -14.95
N LYS A 303 -10.31 -0.28 -15.40
CA LYS A 303 -11.52 -0.70 -14.68
C LYS A 303 -11.39 -2.16 -14.27
N MET A 304 -11.79 -2.50 -13.05
CA MET A 304 -11.73 -3.87 -12.54
C MET A 304 -12.92 -4.25 -11.68
N VAL A 305 -13.24 -5.55 -11.70
CA VAL A 305 -14.20 -6.18 -10.80
C VAL A 305 -13.46 -7.16 -9.90
N LEU A 306 -13.59 -7.01 -8.59
CA LEU A 306 -13.06 -7.92 -7.58
C LEU A 306 -14.21 -8.73 -7.01
N PHE A 307 -14.37 -9.99 -7.44
CA PHE A 307 -15.50 -10.84 -7.10
C PHE A 307 -15.11 -11.88 -6.04
N MET A 308 -15.77 -11.88 -4.89
CA MET A 308 -15.45 -12.76 -3.75
C MET A 308 -16.66 -13.61 -3.38
N THR A 309 -16.48 -14.92 -3.25
CA THR A 309 -17.55 -15.89 -2.92
C THR A 309 -16.97 -17.14 -2.28
N ASP A 310 -17.75 -17.84 -1.45
CA ASP A 310 -17.39 -19.14 -0.88
C ASP A 310 -18.12 -20.34 -1.52
N GLY A 311 -18.95 -20.12 -2.54
CA GLY A 311 -19.91 -21.13 -2.97
C GLY A 311 -20.24 -21.11 -4.45
N GLU A 312 -21.19 -21.98 -4.81
CA GLU A 312 -21.75 -22.08 -6.16
C GLU A 312 -23.03 -21.23 -6.31
N PRO A 313 -23.38 -20.80 -7.52
CA PRO A 313 -24.66 -20.15 -7.76
C PRO A 313 -25.82 -21.11 -7.44
N THR A 314 -26.73 -20.67 -6.56
CA THR A 314 -27.95 -21.40 -6.17
C THR A 314 -29.23 -20.76 -6.72
N ARG A 315 -29.10 -19.58 -7.34
CA ARG A 315 -30.15 -18.81 -8.04
C ARG A 315 -29.58 -18.16 -9.30
N GLY A 316 -30.47 -17.81 -10.23
CA GLY A 316 -30.07 -17.30 -11.55
C GLY A 316 -29.55 -18.43 -12.46
N GLU A 317 -28.68 -18.07 -13.40
CA GLU A 317 -27.94 -19.05 -14.19
C GLU A 317 -26.93 -19.83 -13.33
N ARG A 318 -26.94 -21.15 -13.49
CA ARG A 318 -26.14 -22.10 -12.70
C ARG A 318 -25.19 -22.93 -13.56
N GLU A 319 -25.45 -23.03 -14.86
CA GLU A 319 -24.57 -23.72 -15.80
C GLU A 319 -23.33 -22.86 -16.07
N PRO A 320 -22.10 -23.35 -15.76
CA PRO A 320 -20.88 -22.55 -15.85
C PRO A 320 -20.64 -21.89 -17.21
N GLU A 321 -20.88 -22.61 -18.31
CA GLU A 321 -20.66 -22.12 -19.66
C GLU A 321 -21.65 -21.01 -20.02
N GLN A 322 -22.93 -21.15 -19.65
CA GLN A 322 -23.95 -20.15 -19.91
C GLN A 322 -23.72 -18.89 -19.07
N LEU A 323 -23.36 -19.06 -17.79
CA LEU A 323 -23.04 -17.95 -16.91
C LEU A 323 -21.83 -17.16 -17.43
N THR A 324 -20.78 -17.85 -17.88
CA THR A 324 -19.59 -17.20 -18.45
C THR A 324 -19.92 -16.47 -19.75
N GLN A 325 -20.80 -17.01 -20.60
CA GLN A 325 -21.28 -16.30 -21.79
C GLN A 325 -22.05 -15.02 -21.44
N ILE A 326 -22.90 -15.07 -20.40
CA ILE A 326 -23.60 -13.88 -19.90
C ILE A 326 -22.59 -12.83 -19.43
N ILE A 327 -21.62 -13.22 -18.61
CA ILE A 327 -20.58 -12.31 -18.08
C ILE A 327 -19.77 -11.69 -19.22
N ARG A 328 -19.35 -12.50 -20.20
CA ARG A 328 -18.64 -12.02 -21.39
C ARG A 328 -19.45 -10.99 -22.17
N SER A 329 -20.76 -11.22 -22.36
CA SER A 329 -21.64 -10.27 -23.03
C SER A 329 -21.79 -8.95 -22.27
N LEU A 330 -21.76 -9.00 -20.93
CA LEU A 330 -21.79 -7.80 -20.09
C LEU A 330 -20.47 -7.04 -20.12
N ASN A 331 -19.34 -7.76 -20.21
CA ASN A 331 -18.01 -7.18 -20.22
C ASN A 331 -17.55 -6.72 -21.61
N GLN A 332 -18.35 -6.88 -22.67
CA GLN A 332 -17.96 -6.50 -24.02
C GLN A 332 -18.47 -5.10 -24.39
N ARG A 333 -17.59 -4.27 -24.96
CA ARG A 333 -17.93 -2.99 -25.59
C ARG A 333 -18.28 -3.15 -27.07
N GLU A 334 -18.88 -2.12 -27.66
CA GLU A 334 -19.23 -2.10 -29.08
C GLU A 334 -18.00 -2.21 -30.01
N ASP A 335 -16.85 -1.70 -29.59
CA ASP A 335 -15.57 -1.79 -30.30
C ASP A 335 -14.86 -3.14 -30.13
N GLY A 336 -15.47 -4.07 -29.39
CA GLY A 336 -14.92 -5.40 -29.09
C GLY A 336 -13.95 -5.43 -27.92
N SER A 337 -13.59 -4.29 -27.31
CA SER A 337 -12.75 -4.25 -26.11
C SER A 337 -13.53 -4.71 -24.87
N LYS A 338 -12.80 -5.08 -23.82
CA LYS A 338 -13.41 -5.37 -22.51
C LYS A 338 -13.75 -4.08 -21.76
N VAL A 339 -14.80 -4.14 -20.94
CA VAL A 339 -15.17 -3.04 -20.04
C VAL A 339 -14.23 -3.00 -18.84
N ALA A 340 -13.93 -4.15 -18.24
CA ALA A 340 -13.10 -4.31 -17.05
C ALA A 340 -12.38 -5.67 -17.01
N SER A 341 -11.24 -5.72 -16.31
CA SER A 341 -10.60 -7.00 -15.93
C SER A 341 -11.30 -7.59 -14.70
N ILE A 342 -11.59 -8.89 -14.71
CA ILE A 342 -12.32 -9.57 -13.62
C ILE A 342 -11.38 -10.47 -12.82
N PHE A 343 -11.22 -10.14 -11.54
CA PHE A 343 -10.47 -10.95 -10.57
C PHE A 343 -11.46 -11.66 -9.66
N THR A 344 -11.24 -12.95 -9.43
CA THR A 344 -12.16 -13.77 -8.64
C THR A 344 -11.43 -14.43 -7.48
N TYR A 345 -12.06 -14.42 -6.31
CA TYR A 345 -11.50 -14.94 -5.06
C TYR A 345 -12.47 -15.97 -4.47
N SER A 346 -12.03 -17.23 -4.40
CA SER A 346 -12.76 -18.29 -3.73
C SER A 346 -12.40 -18.28 -2.25
N VAL A 347 -13.34 -17.94 -1.36
CA VAL A 347 -13.10 -17.71 0.06
C VAL A 347 -13.35 -18.97 0.88
N GLY A 348 -12.31 -19.51 1.50
CA GLY A 348 -12.41 -20.74 2.30
C GLY A 348 -11.99 -21.99 1.52
N GLY A 349 -11.30 -22.91 2.19
CA GLY A 349 -10.75 -24.13 1.55
C GLY A 349 -11.77 -25.19 1.12
N LEU A 350 -13.07 -24.91 1.26
CA LEU A 350 -14.17 -25.76 0.76
C LEU A 350 -14.99 -25.06 -0.33
N ALA A 351 -14.59 -23.86 -0.74
CA ALA A 351 -15.30 -23.12 -1.77
C ALA A 351 -15.22 -23.82 -3.12
N ASP A 352 -16.29 -23.76 -3.91
CA ASP A 352 -16.17 -24.13 -5.32
C ASP A 352 -15.24 -23.15 -6.03
N THR A 353 -14.34 -23.72 -6.82
CA THR A 353 -13.32 -22.97 -7.56
C THR A 353 -13.58 -23.02 -9.06
N THR A 354 -14.50 -23.88 -9.51
CA THR A 354 -14.71 -24.19 -10.92
C THR A 354 -15.23 -22.97 -11.68
N ILE A 355 -16.33 -22.38 -11.18
CA ILE A 355 -17.00 -21.27 -11.86
C ILE A 355 -16.18 -19.98 -11.73
N THR A 356 -15.68 -19.68 -10.53
CA THR A 356 -14.87 -18.47 -10.29
C THR A 356 -13.61 -18.48 -11.15
N LYS A 357 -12.90 -19.60 -11.19
CA LYS A 357 -11.74 -19.77 -12.07
C LYS A 357 -12.13 -19.59 -13.54
N MET A 358 -13.19 -20.26 -14.01
CA MET A 358 -13.65 -20.14 -15.41
C MET A 358 -13.94 -18.68 -15.80
N ILE A 359 -14.54 -17.90 -14.89
CA ILE A 359 -14.80 -16.47 -15.09
C ILE A 359 -13.48 -15.69 -15.24
N ALA A 360 -12.55 -15.80 -14.28
CA ALA A 360 -11.28 -15.07 -14.37
C ALA A 360 -10.45 -15.45 -15.60
N CYS A 361 -10.44 -16.73 -15.96
CA CYS A 361 -9.75 -17.25 -17.15
C CYS A 361 -10.26 -16.60 -18.43
N ASN A 362 -11.58 -16.52 -18.61
CA ASN A 362 -12.20 -15.98 -19.83
C ASN A 362 -12.18 -14.45 -19.88
N GLU A 363 -12.22 -13.81 -18.71
CA GLU A 363 -12.32 -12.36 -18.60
C GLU A 363 -10.97 -11.66 -18.46
N GLY A 364 -9.86 -12.40 -18.58
CA GLY A 364 -8.51 -11.83 -18.68
C GLY A 364 -7.97 -11.33 -17.34
N GLY A 365 -8.45 -11.90 -16.24
CA GLY A 365 -7.94 -11.64 -14.89
C GLY A 365 -7.32 -12.87 -14.25
N VAL A 366 -7.16 -12.78 -12.93
CA VAL A 366 -6.50 -13.80 -12.09
C VAL A 366 -7.49 -14.35 -11.08
N TRP A 367 -7.46 -15.66 -10.89
CA TRP A 367 -8.19 -16.35 -9.85
C TRP A 367 -7.26 -16.64 -8.67
N SER A 368 -7.74 -16.41 -7.44
CA SER A 368 -7.06 -16.82 -6.21
C SER A 368 -7.99 -17.61 -5.32
N GLU A 369 -7.47 -18.70 -4.79
CA GLU A 369 -8.03 -19.33 -3.60
C GLU A 369 -7.59 -18.53 -2.38
N VAL A 370 -8.52 -18.27 -1.45
CA VAL A 370 -8.25 -17.63 -0.18
C VAL A 370 -8.19 -18.67 0.92
N GLU A 371 -6.97 -19.10 1.22
CA GLU A 371 -6.72 -20.05 2.31
C GLU A 371 -6.95 -19.39 3.68
N THR A 372 -7.78 -20.04 4.50
CA THR A 372 -8.13 -19.59 5.86
C THR A 372 -7.14 -20.08 6.91
N ALA A 373 -6.09 -20.79 6.50
CA ALA A 373 -5.09 -21.43 7.34
C ALA A 373 -3.77 -20.62 7.34
N GLY A 374 -3.82 -19.39 7.82
CA GLY A 374 -2.70 -18.68 8.47
C GLY A 374 -1.38 -18.48 7.71
N LYS A 375 -1.29 -18.73 6.41
CA LYS A 375 -0.03 -18.55 5.65
C LYS A 375 0.09 -17.16 5.05
N ALA A 376 -0.95 -16.60 4.46
CA ALA A 376 -0.97 -15.20 4.03
C ALA A 376 -2.29 -14.58 4.46
N SER A 377 -2.24 -13.33 4.93
CA SER A 377 -3.44 -12.54 5.17
C SER A 377 -4.23 -12.45 3.87
N LEU A 378 -5.55 -12.44 3.96
CA LEU A 378 -6.42 -12.28 2.81
C LEU A 378 -6.14 -10.95 2.06
N ALA A 379 -5.62 -9.94 2.77
CA ALA A 379 -5.10 -8.71 2.16
C ALA A 379 -3.91 -8.95 1.22
N GLU A 380 -2.95 -9.82 1.58
CA GLU A 380 -1.84 -10.23 0.70
C GLU A 380 -2.29 -11.03 -0.51
N GLN A 381 -3.43 -11.71 -0.43
CA GLN A 381 -3.97 -12.50 -1.54
C GLN A 381 -4.76 -11.62 -2.52
N LEU A 382 -5.47 -10.60 -2.01
CA LEU A 382 -6.07 -9.54 -2.82
C LEU A 382 -5.05 -8.67 -3.54
N SER A 383 -3.79 -8.87 -3.25
CA SER A 383 -2.67 -8.12 -3.78
C SER A 383 -2.31 -8.51 -5.22
N GLN A 384 -2.84 -9.65 -5.70
CA GLN A 384 -2.65 -10.14 -7.07
C GLN A 384 -3.14 -9.19 -8.17
N TYR A 385 -4.20 -8.40 -7.92
CA TYR A 385 -4.67 -7.49 -8.96
C TYR A 385 -3.64 -6.40 -9.27
N TYR A 386 -2.93 -5.88 -8.26
CA TYR A 386 -1.90 -4.89 -8.53
C TYR A 386 -0.66 -5.54 -9.13
N ASP A 387 -0.37 -6.80 -8.80
CA ASP A 387 0.71 -7.54 -9.45
C ASP A 387 0.42 -7.74 -10.94
N TYR A 388 -0.83 -8.05 -11.30
CA TYR A 388 -1.28 -8.07 -12.68
C TYR A 388 -0.99 -6.76 -13.40
N TYR A 389 -1.44 -5.62 -12.86
CA TYR A 389 -1.18 -4.32 -13.50
C TYR A 389 0.29 -3.95 -13.51
N SER A 390 1.05 -4.32 -12.47
CA SER A 390 2.48 -4.06 -12.42
C SER A 390 3.23 -4.81 -13.52
N THR A 391 2.85 -6.05 -13.83
CA THR A 391 3.48 -6.89 -14.88
C THR A 391 3.13 -6.44 -16.30
N LEU A 392 1.93 -5.90 -16.50
CA LEU A 392 1.47 -5.46 -17.82
C LEU A 392 1.85 -4.02 -18.14
N ARG A 393 2.38 -3.26 -17.18
CA ARG A 393 2.81 -1.90 -17.43
C ARG A 393 3.97 -1.85 -18.40
N GLU A 394 3.94 -0.88 -19.30
CA GLU A 394 5.05 -0.50 -20.16
C GLU A 394 5.59 0.88 -19.80
N GLY A 395 6.88 1.07 -20.09
CA GLY A 395 7.57 2.32 -19.83
C GLY A 395 7.85 2.55 -18.34
N GLN A 396 8.27 3.78 -18.04
CA GLN A 396 8.66 4.16 -16.68
C GLN A 396 7.44 4.44 -15.79
N GLY A 397 7.66 4.29 -14.49
CA GLY A 397 6.72 4.76 -13.48
C GLY A 397 6.51 6.27 -13.56
N HIS A 398 5.28 6.73 -13.41
CA HIS A 398 4.98 8.14 -13.13
C HIS A 398 5.00 8.36 -11.61
N VAL A 399 5.27 9.59 -11.18
CA VAL A 399 5.15 9.92 -9.77
C VAL A 399 3.67 10.10 -9.44
N ILE A 400 3.21 9.38 -8.42
CA ILE A 400 1.90 9.61 -7.81
C ILE A 400 2.08 10.32 -6.47
N TRP A 401 1.08 11.11 -6.10
CA TRP A 401 0.98 11.75 -4.80
C TRP A 401 -0.25 11.22 -4.08
N THR A 402 -0.12 10.86 -2.79
CA THR A 402 -1.26 10.46 -1.96
C THR A 402 -2.05 11.66 -1.44
N GLU A 403 -3.27 11.41 -0.94
CA GLU A 403 -3.90 12.36 -0.02
C GLU A 403 -3.10 12.43 1.29
N PRO A 404 -3.26 13.51 2.08
CA PRO A 404 -2.73 13.57 3.43
C PRO A 404 -3.23 12.40 4.29
N TYR A 405 -2.31 11.69 4.95
CA TYR A 405 -2.62 10.62 5.89
C TYR A 405 -1.67 10.66 7.10
N MET A 406 -2.06 9.99 8.19
CA MET A 406 -1.21 9.88 9.37
C MET A 406 -0.13 8.82 9.15
N ASP A 407 1.14 9.24 9.22
CA ASP A 407 2.28 8.35 9.09
C ASP A 407 2.28 7.26 10.17
N ALA A 408 2.59 6.02 9.74
CA ALA A 408 2.72 4.85 10.61
C ALA A 408 3.92 4.97 11.57
N PHE A 409 4.90 5.81 11.22
CA PHE A 409 6.13 6.00 11.96
C PHE A 409 6.18 7.37 12.66
N GLY A 410 5.03 7.96 13.00
CA GLY A 410 4.97 9.12 13.89
C GLY A 410 5.46 10.45 13.33
N ALA A 411 5.72 10.58 12.03
CA ALA A 411 6.04 11.86 11.37
C ALA A 411 4.85 12.84 11.27
N GLY A 412 3.67 12.45 11.78
CA GLY A 412 2.45 13.25 11.73
C GLY A 412 1.68 13.07 10.42
N GLU A 413 0.93 14.09 10.00
CA GLU A 413 0.19 14.07 8.73
C GLU A 413 1.16 14.31 7.56
N VAL A 414 1.29 13.33 6.65
CA VAL A 414 2.19 13.37 5.50
C VAL A 414 1.43 13.17 4.19
N VAL A 415 2.02 13.67 3.10
CA VAL A 415 1.70 13.27 1.73
C VAL A 415 2.90 12.54 1.15
N THR A 416 2.67 11.48 0.39
CA THR A 416 3.75 10.65 -0.15
C THR A 416 3.84 10.82 -1.65
N ALA A 417 5.04 11.17 -2.14
CA ALA A 417 5.41 10.99 -3.53
C ALA A 417 5.92 9.56 -3.71
N ALA A 418 5.33 8.79 -4.60
CA ALA A 418 5.75 7.41 -4.86
C ALA A 418 5.89 7.14 -6.36
N LYS A 419 6.86 6.28 -6.71
CA LYS A 419 7.14 5.92 -8.10
C LYS A 419 7.58 4.46 -8.20
N ALA A 420 6.88 3.72 -9.06
CA ALA A 420 7.22 2.34 -9.36
C ALA A 420 8.51 2.27 -10.21
N VAL A 421 9.41 1.38 -9.82
CA VAL A 421 10.71 1.16 -10.46
C VAL A 421 10.64 -0.10 -11.31
N TYR A 422 10.98 0.05 -12.59
CA TYR A 422 10.97 -1.02 -13.59
C TYR A 422 12.34 -1.18 -14.22
N ASN A 423 12.86 -2.41 -14.23
CA ASN A 423 14.00 -2.75 -15.05
C ASN A 423 13.55 -2.84 -16.52
N THR A 424 13.81 -1.78 -17.28
CA THR A 424 13.45 -1.70 -18.70
C THR A 424 14.46 -2.41 -19.61
N SER A 425 15.55 -2.96 -19.06
CA SER A 425 16.55 -3.72 -19.82
C SER A 425 16.11 -5.17 -20.10
N THR A 426 15.03 -5.63 -19.46
CA THR A 426 14.42 -6.94 -19.68
C THR A 426 13.17 -6.81 -20.55
N VAL A 427 12.84 -7.85 -21.31
CA VAL A 427 11.62 -7.92 -22.14
C VAL A 427 10.90 -9.24 -21.80
N PRO A 428 9.71 -9.19 -21.17
CA PRO A 428 9.01 -8.00 -20.67
C PRO A 428 9.79 -7.30 -19.54
N GLN A 429 9.53 -6.01 -19.35
CA GLN A 429 10.17 -5.24 -18.28
C GLN A 429 9.82 -5.82 -16.90
N THR A 430 10.78 -5.85 -16.00
CA THR A 430 10.60 -6.45 -14.67
C THR A 430 10.34 -5.36 -13.65
N PHE A 431 9.17 -5.39 -12.99
CA PHE A 431 8.94 -4.56 -11.81
C PHE A 431 10.01 -4.88 -10.75
N LEU A 432 10.45 -3.92 -9.95
CA LEU A 432 11.43 -4.14 -8.86
C LEU A 432 10.86 -3.77 -7.49
N GLY A 433 10.05 -2.71 -7.45
CA GLY A 433 9.49 -2.16 -6.22
C GLY A 433 9.08 -0.71 -6.40
N VAL A 434 8.82 -0.02 -5.30
CA VAL A 434 8.39 1.38 -5.29
C VAL A 434 9.35 2.18 -4.41
N VAL A 435 9.89 3.27 -4.96
CA VAL A 435 10.56 4.30 -4.17
C VAL A 435 9.51 5.31 -3.71
N GLY A 436 9.71 5.88 -2.52
CA GLY A 436 8.82 6.89 -1.99
C GLY A 436 9.50 7.90 -1.07
N ILE A 437 8.90 9.07 -0.98
CA ILE A 437 9.30 10.16 -0.10
C ILE A 437 8.05 10.70 0.58
N ASP A 438 8.05 10.67 1.90
CA ASP A 438 7.03 11.32 2.72
C ASP A 438 7.41 12.77 2.94
N VAL A 439 6.45 13.66 2.68
CA VAL A 439 6.57 15.10 2.88
C VAL A 439 5.54 15.50 3.93
N ALA A 440 5.96 16.27 4.93
CA ALA A 440 5.01 16.81 5.90
C ALA A 440 3.94 17.63 5.19
N THR A 441 2.67 17.30 5.46
CA THR A 441 1.53 18.02 4.87
C THR A 441 1.61 19.50 5.22
N SER A 442 2.03 19.82 6.45
CA SER A 442 2.24 21.20 6.91
C SER A 442 3.35 21.94 6.15
N ALA A 443 4.35 21.25 5.60
CA ALA A 443 5.37 21.87 4.75
C ALA A 443 4.81 22.21 3.37
N ALA A 444 4.07 21.28 2.74
CA ALA A 444 3.42 21.53 1.45
C ALA A 444 2.35 22.64 1.54
N GLN A 445 1.59 22.67 2.64
CA GLN A 445 0.55 23.69 2.88
C GLN A 445 1.08 25.12 3.03
N LYS A 446 2.38 25.32 3.30
CA LYS A 446 2.97 26.68 3.32
C LYS A 446 2.82 27.40 1.98
N TYR A 447 2.71 26.64 0.90
CA TYR A 447 2.62 27.14 -0.47
C TYR A 447 1.20 27.04 -1.03
N THR A 448 0.18 26.84 -0.18
CA THR A 448 -1.23 26.81 -0.64
C THR A 448 -2.10 27.74 0.18
N THR A 449 -3.23 28.16 -0.41
CA THR A 449 -4.22 28.98 0.29
C THR A 449 -5.22 28.12 1.06
N SER A 450 -5.45 26.89 0.61
CA SER A 450 -6.36 25.94 1.25
C SER A 450 -5.87 24.50 1.14
N LYS A 451 -6.43 23.61 1.97
CA LYS A 451 -6.24 22.15 1.86
C LYS A 451 -6.75 21.62 0.52
N GLN A 452 -7.80 22.24 -0.04
CA GLN A 452 -8.37 21.83 -1.32
C GLN A 452 -7.42 22.14 -2.49
N ASP A 453 -6.77 23.30 -2.48
CA ASP A 453 -5.80 23.66 -3.53
C ASP A 453 -4.61 22.68 -3.55
N LEU A 454 -4.15 22.25 -2.36
CA LEU A 454 -3.13 21.20 -2.25
C LEU A 454 -3.63 19.90 -2.89
N LEU A 455 -4.80 19.42 -2.50
CA LEU A 455 -5.38 18.17 -3.02
C LEU A 455 -5.59 18.21 -4.53
N ASP A 456 -6.09 19.32 -5.07
CA ASP A 456 -6.30 19.48 -6.50
C ASP A 456 -4.98 19.52 -7.27
N THR A 457 -3.94 20.14 -6.70
CA THR A 457 -2.59 20.11 -7.27
C THR A 457 -2.02 18.71 -7.27
N LEU A 458 -2.01 18.00 -6.13
CA LEU A 458 -1.52 16.62 -6.02
C LEU A 458 -2.26 15.71 -7.01
N ARG A 459 -3.59 15.84 -7.11
CA ARG A 459 -4.40 15.08 -8.08
C ARG A 459 -4.00 15.35 -9.51
N SER A 460 -3.90 16.63 -9.90
CA SER A 460 -3.59 17.01 -11.27
C SER A 460 -2.24 16.45 -11.74
N ARG A 461 -1.25 16.43 -10.83
CA ARG A 461 0.10 15.89 -11.07
C ARG A 461 0.13 14.37 -11.21
N SER A 462 -0.87 13.67 -10.67
CA SER A 462 -0.91 12.20 -10.61
C SER A 462 -2.01 11.56 -11.45
N SER A 463 -2.65 12.34 -12.32
CA SER A 463 -3.81 11.93 -13.12
C SER A 463 -3.48 11.09 -14.37
N SER A 464 -2.20 10.85 -14.67
CA SER A 464 -1.81 10.10 -15.87
C SER A 464 -2.14 8.61 -15.75
N CYS A 465 -2.82 8.06 -16.75
CA CYS A 465 -3.01 6.62 -16.88
C CYS A 465 -1.66 5.93 -17.19
N PRO A 466 -1.41 4.73 -16.63
CA PRO A 466 -0.27 3.91 -17.06
C PRO A 466 -0.56 3.28 -18.43
N ASP A 467 0.47 3.17 -19.25
CA ASP A 467 0.40 2.38 -20.48
C ASP A 467 0.47 0.89 -20.12
N LEU A 468 -0.54 0.13 -20.55
CA LEU A 468 -0.60 -1.31 -20.35
C LEU A 468 -0.52 -2.01 -21.71
N ARG A 469 0.36 -3.00 -21.81
CA ARG A 469 0.40 -3.89 -22.97
C ARG A 469 -0.63 -4.99 -22.86
N GLU A 470 -0.90 -5.60 -24.01
CA GLU A 470 -1.65 -6.84 -24.06
C GLU A 470 -0.82 -7.96 -23.42
N SER A 471 -1.43 -8.69 -22.48
CA SER A 471 -0.77 -9.78 -21.77
C SER A 471 -0.61 -11.00 -22.67
N SER A 472 0.57 -11.63 -22.69
CA SER A 472 0.68 -12.97 -23.27
C SER A 472 0.00 -14.00 -22.37
N LEU A 473 -0.42 -15.14 -22.95
CA LEU A 473 -0.99 -16.25 -22.20
C LEU A 473 -0.08 -16.69 -21.06
N CYS A 474 1.22 -16.85 -21.32
CA CYS A 474 2.17 -17.31 -20.31
C CYS A 474 2.38 -16.35 -19.15
N GLU A 475 2.31 -15.03 -19.37
CA GLU A 475 2.44 -14.06 -18.28
C GLU A 475 1.23 -14.08 -17.35
N LEU A 476 0.03 -14.27 -17.90
CA LEU A 476 -1.17 -14.48 -17.09
C LEU A 476 -1.10 -15.79 -16.30
N GLU A 477 -0.61 -16.87 -16.92
CA GLU A 477 -0.42 -18.14 -16.22
C GLU A 477 0.64 -18.02 -15.11
N GLN A 478 1.75 -17.32 -15.35
CA GLN A 478 2.75 -17.03 -14.33
C GLN A 478 2.15 -16.28 -13.13
N LEU A 479 1.34 -15.25 -13.37
CA LEU A 479 0.63 -14.52 -12.31
C LEU A 479 -0.32 -15.43 -11.53
N ARG A 480 -1.01 -16.36 -12.20
CA ARG A 480 -1.90 -17.36 -11.55
C ARG A 480 -1.13 -18.35 -10.68
N GLN A 481 0.12 -18.66 -11.01
CA GLN A 481 0.98 -19.52 -10.17
C GLN A 481 1.59 -18.79 -8.98
N LYS A 482 1.43 -17.46 -8.87
CA LYS A 482 1.96 -16.66 -7.76
C LYS A 482 1.23 -17.01 -6.46
N VAL A 483 1.98 -17.30 -5.40
CA VAL A 483 1.47 -17.64 -4.07
C VAL A 483 2.15 -16.75 -3.02
N TYR A 484 1.36 -16.17 -2.14
CA TYR A 484 1.86 -15.42 -0.99
C TYR A 484 1.91 -16.35 0.20
N GLN A 485 3.07 -16.47 0.82
CA GLN A 485 3.25 -17.25 2.04
C GLN A 485 4.17 -16.49 3.00
N GLN A 486 3.62 -16.16 4.16
CA GLN A 486 4.26 -15.56 5.32
C GLN A 486 5.05 -14.29 4.96
N GLY A 487 4.46 -13.38 4.20
CA GLY A 487 5.14 -12.16 3.75
C GLY A 487 6.01 -12.32 2.49
N THR A 488 6.27 -13.55 2.03
CA THR A 488 7.05 -13.79 0.81
C THR A 488 6.18 -14.17 -0.38
N VAL A 489 6.73 -13.97 -1.57
CA VAL A 489 6.12 -14.32 -2.85
C VAL A 489 6.87 -15.53 -3.43
N ARG A 490 6.14 -16.58 -3.78
CA ARG A 490 6.67 -17.77 -4.47
C ARG A 490 5.83 -18.10 -5.69
N TYR A 491 6.38 -18.91 -6.58
CA TYR A 491 5.64 -19.50 -7.69
C TYR A 491 5.52 -20.99 -7.45
N GLU A 492 4.29 -21.51 -7.45
CA GLU A 492 4.02 -22.94 -7.30
C GLU A 492 3.39 -23.43 -8.60
N ASN A 493 4.04 -24.37 -9.30
CA ASN A 493 3.46 -24.97 -10.50
C ASN A 493 2.36 -25.96 -10.10
N ASN A 494 1.15 -25.44 -9.89
CA ASN A 494 -0.01 -26.18 -9.45
C ASN A 494 -1.01 -26.29 -10.62
N SER A 495 -1.20 -27.51 -11.15
CA SER A 495 -2.12 -27.81 -12.25
C SER A 495 -3.55 -27.27 -12.02
N ALA A 496 -4.00 -27.20 -10.76
CA ALA A 496 -5.31 -26.66 -10.41
C ALA A 496 -5.45 -25.15 -10.65
N LYS A 497 -4.35 -24.38 -10.72
CA LYS A 497 -4.38 -22.92 -10.96
C LYS A 497 -4.37 -22.51 -12.44
N TRP A 498 -4.03 -23.42 -13.35
CA TRP A 498 -3.91 -23.13 -14.78
C TRP A 498 -5.26 -22.95 -15.46
N CYS A 499 -5.40 -21.93 -16.30
CA CYS A 499 -6.61 -21.79 -17.11
C CYS A 499 -6.60 -22.69 -18.35
N ASP A 500 -5.43 -22.94 -18.92
CA ASP A 500 -5.25 -23.86 -20.05
C ASP A 500 -4.06 -24.80 -19.78
N LEU A 501 -4.37 -26.06 -19.49
CA LEU A 501 -3.35 -27.09 -19.23
C LEU A 501 -2.49 -27.42 -20.47
N SER A 502 -2.97 -27.12 -21.68
CA SER A 502 -2.17 -27.30 -22.90
C SER A 502 -1.08 -26.24 -23.02
N SER A 503 -1.32 -25.02 -22.53
CA SER A 503 -0.31 -23.95 -22.42
C SER A 503 0.74 -24.22 -21.34
N ALA A 504 0.44 -25.10 -20.37
CA ALA A 504 1.33 -25.38 -19.24
C ALA A 504 2.66 -26.04 -19.58
N GLN A 505 2.75 -26.68 -20.75
CA GLN A 505 3.99 -27.28 -21.24
C GLN A 505 4.88 -26.31 -22.04
N GLU A 506 4.33 -25.18 -22.51
CA GLU A 506 5.04 -24.22 -23.36
C GLU A 506 5.52 -22.97 -22.60
N CYS A 507 4.89 -22.66 -21.46
CA CYS A 507 5.27 -21.51 -20.65
C CYS A 507 6.53 -21.80 -19.82
N THR A 508 7.62 -21.10 -20.15
CA THR A 508 8.78 -21.01 -19.26
C THR A 508 8.45 -20.10 -18.08
N PHE A 509 8.54 -20.63 -16.87
CA PHE A 509 8.45 -19.82 -15.67
C PHE A 509 9.74 -19.01 -15.50
N PRO A 510 9.70 -17.82 -14.88
CA PRO A 510 10.91 -17.12 -14.51
C PRO A 510 11.65 -18.05 -13.56
N VAL A 511 12.76 -18.61 -14.04
CA VAL A 511 13.63 -19.36 -13.15
C VAL A 511 14.18 -18.31 -12.21
N THR A 512 13.79 -18.36 -10.94
CA THR A 512 14.50 -17.65 -9.87
C THR A 512 15.85 -18.30 -9.64
N GLU A 513 16.50 -18.82 -10.69
CA GLU A 513 17.81 -19.41 -10.60
C GLU A 513 18.74 -18.30 -10.14
N PRO A 514 19.32 -18.42 -8.94
CA PRO A 514 20.38 -17.53 -8.52
C PRO A 514 21.44 -17.53 -9.63
N CYS A 515 22.11 -16.39 -9.85
CA CYS A 515 23.29 -16.32 -10.71
C CYS A 515 24.13 -17.59 -10.49
N GLU A 516 24.50 -18.26 -11.60
CA GLU A 516 24.85 -19.70 -11.81
C GLU A 516 25.87 -20.35 -10.84
N ASN A 517 26.23 -19.70 -9.73
CA ASN A 517 27.27 -20.15 -8.81
C ASN A 517 27.09 -19.80 -7.32
N GLN A 518 25.93 -19.32 -6.83
CA GLN A 518 25.95 -18.67 -5.50
C GLN A 518 24.76 -18.90 -4.54
N SER A 519 24.45 -20.17 -4.27
CA SER A 519 23.80 -20.62 -3.02
C SER A 519 24.68 -20.39 -1.75
N GLN A 520 25.80 -19.67 -1.86
CA GLN A 520 26.68 -19.28 -0.77
C GLN A 520 26.71 -17.76 -0.48
N LEU A 521 26.13 -16.91 -1.34
CA LEU A 521 26.30 -15.44 -1.25
C LEU A 521 25.55 -14.76 -0.12
N TYR A 522 24.43 -15.34 0.34
CA TYR A 522 23.57 -14.72 1.35
C TYR A 522 23.71 -15.37 2.73
N ARG A 523 24.84 -16.05 2.99
CA ARG A 523 25.08 -16.79 4.24
C ARG A 523 25.18 -15.92 5.49
N THR A 524 25.25 -14.60 5.35
CA THR A 524 25.61 -13.68 6.43
C THR A 524 24.41 -13.03 7.13
N CYS A 525 23.18 -13.56 7.00
CA CYS A 525 22.16 -13.19 7.99
C CYS A 525 22.52 -13.72 9.41
N MET A 526 23.29 -14.82 9.50
CA MET A 526 23.35 -15.64 10.72
C MET A 526 24.68 -15.59 11.51
N ASN A 527 25.72 -14.86 11.08
CA ASN A 527 26.97 -14.83 11.85
C ASN A 527 27.01 -13.63 12.82
N HIS A 528 26.53 -13.87 14.03
CA HIS A 528 26.90 -13.10 15.22
C HIS A 528 28.42 -13.13 15.42
N THR A 529 29.08 -12.00 15.22
CA THR A 529 30.35 -11.72 15.89
C THR A 529 30.30 -10.35 16.56
N ALA A 530 29.22 -10.06 17.29
CA ALA A 530 29.22 -9.09 18.38
C ALA A 530 27.94 -9.27 19.20
N VAL A 531 28.14 -9.58 20.47
CA VAL A 531 27.28 -9.34 21.65
C VAL A 531 25.76 -9.45 21.46
N LYS A 532 25.20 -10.49 22.08
CA LYS A 532 23.76 -10.73 22.34
C LYS A 532 23.05 -9.46 22.84
N VAL A 533 22.26 -8.80 22.02
CA VAL A 533 21.07 -8.10 22.51
C VAL A 533 20.04 -7.86 21.38
N ASP A 534 19.01 -8.70 21.35
CA ASP A 534 17.75 -8.49 20.62
C ASP A 534 16.98 -7.29 21.24
N TYR A 535 16.15 -6.57 20.51
CA TYR A 535 15.34 -5.45 21.04
C TYR A 535 14.60 -5.84 22.33
N GLU A 536 14.04 -7.05 22.41
CA GLU A 536 13.37 -7.57 23.62
C GLU A 536 14.32 -7.73 24.84
N THR A 537 15.63 -7.76 24.60
CA THR A 537 16.68 -7.91 25.62
C THR A 537 17.47 -6.63 25.91
N THR A 538 17.51 -5.66 24.98
CA THR A 538 18.23 -4.38 25.11
C THR A 538 17.31 -3.20 25.35
N SER A 539 16.05 -3.28 24.88
CA SER A 539 15.11 -2.21 25.12
C SER A 539 14.91 -2.06 26.62
N CYS A 540 14.60 -0.84 27.05
CA CYS A 540 14.15 -0.54 28.40
C CYS A 540 12.86 -1.33 28.81
N CYS A 541 12.38 -2.29 28.00
CA CYS A 541 11.34 -3.27 28.29
C CYS A 541 11.90 -4.69 28.15
N GLY A 542 12.54 -5.19 29.21
CA GLY A 542 12.89 -6.61 29.28
C GLY A 542 11.64 -7.49 29.25
N ARG A 543 11.67 -8.58 28.47
CA ARG A 543 10.76 -9.74 28.48
C ARG A 543 9.41 -9.55 29.19
N TYR A 544 8.36 -9.23 28.43
CA TYR A 544 6.97 -9.24 28.92
C TYR A 544 6.55 -10.62 29.47
N ASP A 545 7.15 -11.70 28.99
CA ASP A 545 6.69 -13.07 29.26
C ASP A 545 7.22 -13.71 30.55
N GLN A 546 8.13 -13.06 31.30
CA GLN A 546 8.67 -13.61 32.56
C GLN A 546 8.12 -12.95 33.84
N LEU A 547 7.32 -11.89 33.74
CA LEU A 547 6.77 -11.20 34.91
C LEU A 547 5.37 -11.70 35.33
N ILE A 548 4.69 -12.50 34.50
CA ILE A 548 3.37 -13.05 34.83
C ILE A 548 3.46 -14.31 35.72
N SER A 549 4.62 -14.99 35.80
CA SER A 549 4.77 -16.15 36.69
C SER A 549 5.12 -15.81 38.14
N ASP A 550 5.70 -14.63 38.38
CA ASP A 550 6.36 -14.33 39.67
C ASP A 550 5.68 -13.20 40.47
N LEU A 551 4.59 -12.60 39.96
CA LEU A 551 3.86 -11.53 40.65
C LEU A 551 2.37 -11.82 40.72
N THR A 552 2.00 -12.92 41.35
CA THR A 552 0.70 -13.03 42.04
C THR A 552 0.86 -12.49 43.44
N GLU A 553 0.82 -11.17 43.61
CA GLU A 553 0.33 -10.47 44.81
C GLU A 553 0.47 -8.95 44.60
N GLU A 554 -0.69 -8.28 44.57
CA GLU A 554 -0.91 -6.83 44.74
C GLU A 554 0.04 -5.87 44.01
N PHE A 555 -0.37 -5.32 42.85
CA PHE A 555 -0.34 -3.87 42.57
C PHE A 555 -1.05 -3.55 41.24
N ASP A 556 -1.70 -2.38 41.23
CA ASP A 556 -2.67 -1.88 40.25
C ASP A 556 -2.29 -1.92 38.76
N ASN A 557 -3.31 -2.24 37.95
CA ASN A 557 -3.37 -2.10 36.50
C ASN A 557 -3.20 -0.64 36.05
N HIS A 558 -1.99 -0.18 35.78
CA HIS A 558 -1.72 0.96 34.90
C HIS A 558 -0.29 0.87 34.37
N LEU A 559 -0.07 0.30 33.19
CA LEU A 559 1.03 0.63 32.27
C LEU A 559 0.79 -0.13 30.95
N CYS A 560 0.82 0.63 29.85
CA CYS A 560 0.73 0.17 28.45
C CYS A 560 -0.64 -0.28 27.92
N ASP A 561 -1.65 0.60 28.02
CA ASP A 561 -2.81 0.57 27.09
C ASP A 561 -2.87 1.87 26.26
N PRO A 562 -3.07 1.80 24.93
CA PRO A 562 -3.30 2.99 24.12
C PRO A 562 -4.71 3.54 24.43
N PRO A 563 -4.91 4.85 24.69
CA PRO A 563 -6.24 5.36 24.99
C PRO A 563 -7.12 5.28 23.73
N SER A 564 -8.25 4.57 23.85
CA SER A 564 -9.34 4.66 22.88
C SER A 564 -9.96 6.06 22.91
N LEU A 565 -10.39 6.54 21.73
CA LEU A 565 -10.99 7.87 21.50
C LEU A 565 -12.24 8.20 22.36
N HIS A 566 -12.73 7.26 23.16
CA HIS A 566 -13.90 7.45 24.03
C HIS A 566 -13.57 8.23 25.32
N ASN A 567 -12.32 8.17 25.81
CA ASN A 567 -11.93 8.78 27.10
C ASN A 567 -11.58 10.27 27.02
N MET A 568 -11.57 10.88 25.84
CA MET A 568 -11.19 12.29 25.66
C MET A 568 -12.33 13.29 25.93
N LYS A 569 -13.59 12.83 26.06
CA LYS A 569 -14.76 13.71 26.32
C LYS A 569 -15.15 13.89 27.79
N LEU A 570 -14.62 13.09 28.71
CA LEU A 570 -14.94 13.19 30.15
C LEU A 570 -13.93 14.01 30.96
N ALA A 571 -12.73 14.26 30.42
CA ALA A 571 -11.67 14.99 31.13
C ALA A 571 -11.73 16.53 30.99
N LEU A 572 -12.63 17.08 30.18
CA LEU A 572 -12.79 18.54 29.98
C LEU A 572 -13.92 19.19 30.82
N SER A 573 -14.48 18.50 31.83
CA SER A 573 -15.50 19.10 32.73
C SER A 573 -15.13 19.18 34.22
N LYS A 574 -13.90 18.83 34.61
CA LYS A 574 -13.46 18.88 36.02
C LYS A 574 -12.10 19.53 36.19
N GLN A 575 -12.00 20.83 35.88
CA GLN A 575 -10.95 21.70 36.45
C GLN A 575 -11.34 23.19 36.36
N THR A 576 -12.43 23.56 37.03
CA THR A 576 -12.67 24.94 37.48
C THR A 576 -13.38 24.91 38.83
N THR A 577 -12.62 24.84 39.92
CA THR A 577 -13.02 25.38 41.22
C THR A 577 -11.83 25.40 42.20
N ASN A 578 -11.46 26.62 42.61
CA ASN A 578 -10.96 27.02 43.95
C ASN A 578 -9.57 26.50 44.39
N THR A 579 -8.66 27.27 45.00
CA THR A 579 -8.75 28.59 45.64
C THR A 579 -7.31 29.07 45.93
N TYR A 580 -7.04 30.35 45.69
CA TYR A 580 -5.94 31.09 46.31
C TYR A 580 -6.35 31.49 47.74
N THR A 581 -5.48 31.26 48.72
CA THR A 581 -5.46 32.04 49.98
C THR A 581 -4.01 32.34 50.38
N ALA A 582 -3.82 33.58 50.82
CA ALA A 582 -2.58 34.31 51.01
C ALA A 582 -1.86 34.07 52.35
N LYS A 583 -0.57 34.45 52.39
CA LYS A 583 0.23 35.08 53.47
C LYS A 583 1.71 35.03 53.01
N ALA A 584 2.53 36.07 53.00
CA ALA A 584 2.45 37.46 53.41
C ALA A 584 3.31 38.31 52.47
#